data_AF-A0A0V8A188-F1
#
_entry.id   AF-A0A0V8A188-F1
#
_cell.length_a   1.000
_cell.length_b   1.000
_cell.length_c   1.000
_cell.angle_alpha   90.00
_cell.angle_beta   90.00
_cell.angle_gamma   90.00
#
_symmetry.space_group_name_H-M   'P 1'
#
loop_
_entity.id
_entity.type
_entity.pdbx_description
1 polymer ?
#
loop_
_entity_poly.entity_id
_entity_poly.type
_entity_poly.pdbx_seq_one_letter_code
_entity_poly.pdbx_strand_id
1 'polypeptide(L)'
;MSPWLSLLQKPKNLRDKGVAQNWFTEIGNYLLNGSDLIVGNQVHRIIEIEFYCFAPEHPDYFAHRDPLQKECGSWYFHRSGGKYKNGSFKGLDLTFGDGEMFCGVLFRTIESSTGKLICGPSLCVDYLLASSDHDDVKSLDEAIAGKKAWDPQNPVFLREKNIQEENQIFRSGRVGLTLRKAKSFPSLTEYILKPYRYFVEPRKVSKGKPYIVLSMYLQGLSQEDIKQNTGSPNSSIERYINDFEVGKQEEDFSPYFVKNLNTKALCKLHGTWYQHFLSNVSAQ
;
A
#
# COMPACT_ATOMS: atom_id res chain seq x y z
N MET A 1 -5.67 24.61 11.69
CA MET A 1 -5.32 24.02 10.39
C MET A 1 -5.33 22.51 10.58
N SER A 2 -5.94 21.74 9.68
CA SER A 2 -6.04 20.28 9.82
C SER A 2 -4.64 19.64 9.89
N PRO A 3 -4.31 18.76 10.86
CA PRO A 3 -2.99 18.12 10.98
C PRO A 3 -2.64 17.29 9.75
N TRP A 4 -3.64 16.89 8.97
CA TRP A 4 -3.47 16.23 7.68
C TRP A 4 -2.63 17.04 6.70
N LEU A 5 -2.78 18.37 6.64
CA LEU A 5 -2.04 19.17 5.65
C LEU A 5 -0.54 19.21 5.95
N SER A 6 -0.16 19.31 7.23
CA SER A 6 1.24 19.24 7.64
C SER A 6 1.82 17.84 7.42
N LEU A 7 1.05 16.80 7.73
CA LEU A 7 1.48 15.40 7.59
C LEU A 7 1.70 15.02 6.12
N LEU A 8 0.84 15.48 5.21
CA LEU A 8 0.90 15.18 3.79
C LEU A 8 1.83 16.13 3.02
N GLN A 9 2.50 17.07 3.69
CA GLN A 9 3.43 17.98 3.04
C GLN A 9 4.69 17.24 2.60
N LYS A 10 5.07 17.41 1.34
CA LYS A 10 6.30 16.83 0.78
C LYS A 10 7.54 17.25 1.58
N PRO A 11 8.42 16.31 1.97
CA PRO A 11 9.68 16.64 2.61
C PRO A 11 10.68 17.27 1.64
N LYS A 12 11.64 18.04 2.17
CA LYS A 12 12.61 18.81 1.36
C LYS A 12 13.50 17.98 0.43
N ASN A 13 13.78 16.72 0.77
CA ASN A 13 14.69 15.87 0.01
C ASN A 13 14.10 14.46 -0.17
N LEU A 14 13.24 14.30 -1.18
CA LEU A 14 12.57 13.02 -1.46
C LEU A 14 13.48 12.01 -2.18
N ARG A 15 14.66 12.45 -2.66
CA ARG A 15 15.68 11.56 -3.26
C ARG A 15 16.30 10.63 -2.23
N ASP A 16 16.40 11.07 -0.99
CA ASP A 16 16.86 10.24 0.10
C ASP A 16 15.81 9.16 0.40
N LYS A 17 16.21 7.90 0.23
CA LYS A 17 15.32 6.75 0.40
C LYS A 17 14.79 6.63 1.84
N GLY A 18 15.60 7.01 2.83
CA GLY A 18 15.20 7.02 4.24
C GLY A 18 14.15 8.11 4.52
N VAL A 19 14.29 9.29 3.91
CA VAL A 19 13.32 10.39 4.05
C VAL A 19 11.95 10.01 3.51
N ALA A 20 11.88 9.47 2.29
CA ALA A 20 10.60 9.05 1.71
C ALA A 20 9.94 7.93 2.52
N GLN A 21 10.72 6.97 3.01
CA GLN A 21 10.21 5.87 3.82
C GLN A 21 9.70 6.36 5.19
N ASN A 22 10.42 7.26 5.85
CA ASN A 22 9.99 7.84 7.13
C ASN A 22 8.69 8.62 6.95
N TRP A 23 8.60 9.43 5.90
CA TRP A 23 7.39 10.18 5.59
C TRP A 23 6.18 9.27 5.36
N PHE A 24 6.33 8.19 4.57
CA PHE A 24 5.25 7.22 4.39
C PHE A 24 4.92 6.45 5.69
N THR A 25 5.90 6.24 6.56
CA THR A 25 5.69 5.62 7.87
C THR A 25 4.87 6.53 8.78
N GLU A 26 5.14 7.83 8.81
CA GLU A 26 4.36 8.82 9.58
C GLU A 26 2.92 8.90 9.08
N ILE A 27 2.72 9.02 7.75
CA ILE A 27 1.39 9.01 7.15
C ILE A 27 0.66 7.70 7.48
N GLY A 28 1.37 6.57 7.34
CA GLY A 28 0.81 5.25 7.60
C GLY A 28 0.41 5.07 9.05
N ASN A 29 1.21 5.56 10.01
CA ASN A 29 0.87 5.51 11.42
C ASN A 29 -0.36 6.33 11.74
N TYR A 30 -0.43 7.54 11.20
CA TYR A 30 -1.58 8.40 11.42
C TYR A 30 -2.87 7.82 10.83
N LEU A 31 -2.80 7.18 9.65
CA LEU A 31 -3.94 6.50 9.04
C LEU A 31 -4.36 5.24 9.80
N LEU A 32 -3.41 4.38 10.19
CA LEU A 32 -3.71 3.06 10.77
C LEU A 32 -4.04 3.11 12.27
N ASN A 33 -3.41 4.02 13.01
CA ASN A 33 -3.58 4.13 14.47
C ASN A 33 -4.34 5.41 14.88
N GLY A 34 -4.08 6.53 14.19
CA GLY A 34 -4.60 7.86 14.53
C GLY A 34 -5.91 8.26 13.86
N SER A 35 -6.51 7.40 13.04
CA SER A 35 -7.68 7.75 12.22
C SER A 35 -8.73 6.65 12.16
N ASP A 36 -9.99 7.08 12.12
CA ASP A 36 -11.12 6.27 11.66
C ASP A 36 -11.50 6.67 10.24
N LEU A 37 -11.95 5.71 9.43
CA LEU A 37 -12.66 5.96 8.18
C LEU A 37 -14.17 5.93 8.44
N ILE A 38 -14.85 7.05 8.19
CA ILE A 38 -16.30 7.15 8.30
C ILE A 38 -16.90 6.91 6.92
N VAL A 39 -17.88 6.01 6.84
CA VAL A 39 -18.56 5.62 5.60
C VAL A 39 -20.05 5.56 5.88
N GLY A 40 -20.86 6.43 5.29
CA GLY A 40 -22.31 6.48 5.54
C GLY A 40 -22.65 6.57 7.03
N ASN A 41 -21.93 7.43 7.76
CA ASN A 41 -22.03 7.60 9.23
C ASN A 41 -21.59 6.41 10.08
N GLN A 42 -21.01 5.36 9.49
CA GLN A 42 -20.47 4.21 10.22
C GLN A 42 -18.95 4.31 10.36
N VAL A 43 -18.44 3.93 11.54
CA VAL A 43 -17.02 3.97 11.88
C VAL A 43 -16.32 2.70 11.40
N HIS A 44 -15.15 2.88 10.77
CA HIS A 44 -14.28 1.79 10.31
C HIS A 44 -12.85 2.01 10.74
N ARG A 45 -12.17 0.91 11.07
CA ARG A 45 -10.72 0.90 11.23
C ARG A 45 -10.05 0.65 9.88
N ILE A 46 -8.94 1.33 9.65
CA ILE A 46 -8.07 1.08 8.50
C ILE A 46 -7.04 0.04 8.92
N ILE A 47 -6.95 -1.06 8.18
CA ILE A 47 -6.09 -2.20 8.52
C ILE A 47 -4.88 -2.30 7.58
N GLU A 48 -5.05 -1.92 6.30
CA GLU A 48 -4.01 -2.08 5.27
C GLU A 48 -4.09 -0.98 4.22
N ILE A 49 -2.94 -0.41 3.89
CA ILE A 49 -2.75 0.63 2.87
C ILE A 49 -1.51 0.37 2.00
N GLU A 50 -1.45 0.97 0.81
CA GLU A 50 -0.28 0.98 -0.09
C GLU A 50 0.02 2.37 -0.62
N PHE A 51 1.29 2.78 -0.59
CA PHE A 51 1.76 4.04 -1.14
C PHE A 51 2.20 3.88 -2.60
N TYR A 52 1.82 4.87 -3.42
CA TYR A 52 2.27 5.04 -4.80
C TYR A 52 2.62 6.51 -4.99
N CYS A 53 3.85 6.82 -5.38
CA CYS A 53 4.28 8.21 -5.48
C CYS A 53 5.31 8.39 -6.58
N PHE A 54 4.94 9.13 -7.63
CA PHE A 54 5.82 9.44 -8.73
C PHE A 54 6.24 10.91 -8.69
N ALA A 55 7.54 11.13 -8.58
CA ALA A 55 8.21 12.41 -8.78
C ALA A 55 9.52 12.17 -9.55
N PRO A 56 10.13 13.19 -10.17
CA PRO A 56 11.49 13.05 -10.74
C PRO A 56 12.51 12.49 -9.73
N GLU A 57 12.33 12.84 -8.46
CA GLU A 57 13.17 12.43 -7.33
C GLU A 57 12.80 11.06 -6.76
N HIS A 58 11.61 10.55 -7.12
CA HIS A 58 11.04 9.30 -6.63
C HIS A 58 10.27 8.60 -7.77
N PRO A 59 10.96 8.02 -8.77
CA PRO A 59 10.34 7.57 -10.01
C PRO A 59 9.66 6.20 -9.88
N ASP A 60 8.65 6.09 -9.01
CA ASP A 60 7.81 4.91 -8.86
C ASP A 60 6.80 4.80 -10.00
N TYR A 61 7.19 4.15 -11.10
CA TYR A 61 6.33 3.97 -12.28
C TYR A 61 5.15 3.02 -12.06
N PHE A 62 4.95 2.49 -10.85
CA PHE A 62 3.70 1.80 -10.49
C PHE A 62 2.55 2.76 -10.18
N ALA A 63 2.85 4.04 -9.88
CA ALA A 63 1.81 5.05 -9.69
C ALA A 63 1.01 5.29 -10.98
N HIS A 64 -0.29 5.57 -10.84
CA HIS A 64 -1.18 5.81 -11.98
C HIS A 64 -0.81 7.07 -12.75
N ARG A 65 -0.31 8.10 -12.04
CA ARG A 65 0.06 9.41 -12.60
C ARG A 65 -1.14 10.13 -13.25
N ASP A 66 -2.30 9.97 -12.62
CA ASP A 66 -3.50 10.71 -12.97
C ASP A 66 -3.40 12.15 -12.43
N PRO A 67 -3.77 13.19 -13.20
CA PRO A 67 -3.67 14.58 -12.75
C PRO A 67 -4.30 14.85 -11.37
N LEU A 68 -5.37 14.14 -10.99
CA LEU A 68 -5.99 14.30 -9.66
C LEU A 68 -5.05 13.87 -8.52
N GLN A 69 -4.11 12.96 -8.75
CA GLN A 69 -3.10 12.56 -7.75
C GLN A 69 -2.07 13.66 -7.44
N LYS A 70 -2.11 14.79 -8.18
CA LYS A 70 -1.33 15.99 -7.86
C LYS A 70 -1.94 16.83 -6.76
N GLU A 71 -3.22 16.63 -6.46
CA GLU A 71 -3.89 17.35 -5.38
C GLU A 71 -3.54 16.76 -4.03
N CYS A 72 -3.45 17.60 -3.01
CA CYS A 72 -3.28 17.16 -1.62
C CYS A 72 -4.63 16.99 -0.92
N GLY A 73 -4.87 15.82 -0.35
CA GLY A 73 -6.00 15.56 0.54
C GLY A 73 -7.34 15.36 -0.15
N SER A 74 -7.34 14.94 -1.41
CA SER A 74 -8.56 14.59 -2.16
C SER A 74 -8.74 13.07 -2.20
N TRP A 75 -9.97 12.61 -2.38
CA TRP A 75 -10.23 11.21 -2.72
C TRP A 75 -10.03 10.99 -4.22
N TYR A 76 -9.43 9.86 -4.60
CA TYR A 76 -9.21 9.48 -5.99
C TYR A 76 -9.62 8.04 -6.24
N PHE A 77 -10.68 7.84 -7.05
CA PHE A 77 -10.99 6.53 -7.59
C PHE A 77 -10.08 6.18 -8.75
N HIS A 78 -9.63 4.93 -8.82
CA HIS A 78 -8.74 4.46 -9.87
C HIS A 78 -9.34 4.63 -11.27
N ARG A 79 -8.64 5.37 -12.12
CA ARG A 79 -8.99 5.58 -13.53
C ARG A 79 -7.96 4.94 -14.47
N SER A 80 -8.37 4.70 -15.70
CA SER A 80 -7.52 4.30 -16.82
C SER A 80 -8.01 4.99 -18.08
N GLY A 81 -7.18 5.84 -18.69
CA GLY A 81 -7.59 6.63 -19.86
C GLY A 81 -8.79 7.53 -19.58
N GLY A 82 -8.86 8.12 -18.38
CA GLY A 82 -9.95 9.01 -17.94
C GLY A 82 -11.25 8.30 -17.53
N LYS A 83 -11.35 6.97 -17.66
CA LYS A 83 -12.53 6.19 -17.26
C LYS A 83 -12.28 5.45 -15.95
N TYR A 84 -13.31 5.33 -15.11
CA TYR A 84 -13.24 4.51 -13.89
C TYR A 84 -12.90 3.07 -14.22
N LYS A 85 -12.01 2.47 -13.43
CA LYS A 85 -11.79 1.03 -13.47
C LYS A 85 -12.99 0.33 -12.82
N ASN A 86 -13.47 -0.73 -13.45
CA ASN A 86 -14.58 -1.55 -12.97
C ASN A 86 -14.11 -2.97 -12.58
N GLY A 87 -15.02 -3.75 -11.97
CA GLY A 87 -14.74 -5.13 -11.56
C GLY A 87 -13.59 -5.23 -10.54
N SER A 88 -12.66 -6.15 -10.78
CA SER A 88 -11.54 -6.45 -9.86
C SER A 88 -10.39 -5.43 -9.88
N PHE A 89 -10.57 -4.27 -10.52
CA PHE A 89 -9.53 -3.25 -10.66
C PHE A 89 -9.91 -1.88 -10.06
N LYS A 90 -10.97 -1.82 -9.25
CA LYS A 90 -11.35 -0.62 -8.49
C LYS A 90 -10.36 -0.39 -7.34
N GLY A 91 -10.21 0.86 -6.96
CA GLY A 91 -9.42 1.29 -5.82
C GLY A 91 -9.76 2.73 -5.45
N LEU A 92 -9.54 3.08 -4.19
CA LEU A 92 -9.69 4.42 -3.66
C LEU A 92 -8.37 4.83 -3.02
N ASP A 93 -7.81 5.94 -3.48
CA ASP A 93 -6.61 6.53 -2.94
C ASP A 93 -6.94 7.81 -2.16
N LEU A 94 -6.24 8.06 -1.05
CA LEU A 94 -6.04 9.41 -0.52
C LEU A 94 -4.89 10.07 -1.29
N THR A 95 -5.16 11.15 -2.01
CA THR A 95 -4.11 11.87 -2.75
C THR A 95 -3.29 12.76 -1.81
N PHE A 96 -2.00 12.92 -2.12
CA PHE A 96 -1.09 13.75 -1.33
C PHE A 96 -0.03 14.43 -2.18
N GLY A 97 -0.36 14.76 -3.43
CA GLY A 97 0.53 15.50 -4.32
C GLY A 97 0.71 16.97 -3.92
N ASP A 98 1.70 17.63 -4.50
CA ASP A 98 2.06 19.04 -4.27
C ASP A 98 1.80 19.95 -5.48
N GLY A 99 1.03 19.47 -6.47
CA GLY A 99 0.86 20.08 -7.79
C GLY A 99 1.86 19.58 -8.85
N GLU A 100 3.00 19.04 -8.42
CA GLU A 100 4.04 18.51 -9.31
C GLU A 100 4.08 16.98 -9.30
N MET A 101 4.12 16.39 -8.10
CA MET A 101 4.19 14.93 -7.91
C MET A 101 2.82 14.26 -7.95
N PHE A 102 2.79 13.00 -8.35
CA PHE A 102 1.59 12.18 -8.40
C PHE A 102 1.62 11.16 -7.27
N CYS A 103 0.91 11.39 -6.18
CA CYS A 103 1.00 10.52 -5.02
C CYS A 103 -0.38 10.18 -4.45
N GLY A 104 -0.56 8.90 -4.12
CA GLY A 104 -1.81 8.33 -3.62
C GLY A 104 -1.57 7.18 -2.63
N VAL A 105 -2.38 7.12 -1.58
CA VAL A 105 -2.41 6.04 -0.59
C VAL A 105 -3.64 5.19 -0.84
N LEU A 106 -3.45 4.01 -1.42
CA LEU A 106 -4.50 3.05 -1.71
C LEU A 106 -4.99 2.38 -0.43
N PHE A 107 -6.30 2.42 -0.19
CA PHE A 107 -6.95 1.68 0.89
C PHE A 107 -7.24 0.25 0.44
N ARG A 108 -6.81 -0.73 1.26
CA ARG A 108 -6.86 -2.15 0.86
C ARG A 108 -7.70 -3.01 1.78
N THR A 109 -7.60 -2.79 3.08
CA THR A 109 -8.39 -3.54 4.05
C THR A 109 -8.93 -2.60 5.10
N ILE A 110 -10.23 -2.68 5.36
CA ILE A 110 -10.92 -1.99 6.45
C ILE A 110 -11.71 -2.99 7.30
N GLU A 111 -11.96 -2.62 8.55
CA GLU A 111 -12.77 -3.38 9.51
C GLU A 111 -13.95 -2.52 9.96
N SER A 112 -15.18 -3.04 9.83
CA SER A 112 -16.38 -2.34 10.31
C SER A 112 -16.48 -2.34 11.83
N SER A 113 -17.36 -1.51 12.38
CA SER A 113 -17.72 -1.51 13.80
C SER A 113 -18.23 -2.87 14.32
N THR A 114 -18.72 -3.73 13.43
CA THR A 114 -19.18 -5.10 13.76
C THR A 114 -18.06 -6.14 13.71
N GLY A 115 -16.82 -5.74 13.39
CA GLY A 115 -15.68 -6.64 13.23
C GLY A 115 -15.64 -7.35 11.87
N LYS A 116 -16.48 -6.96 10.90
CA LYS A 116 -16.42 -7.51 9.54
C LYS A 116 -15.19 -6.96 8.84
N LEU A 117 -14.33 -7.85 8.35
CA LEU A 117 -13.18 -7.50 7.52
C LEU A 117 -13.58 -7.41 6.04
N ILE A 118 -13.18 -6.31 5.40
CA ILE A 118 -13.34 -6.09 3.97
C ILE A 118 -11.94 -6.04 3.36
N CYS A 119 -11.51 -7.16 2.76
CA CYS A 119 -10.12 -7.35 2.32
C CYS A 119 -9.96 -7.28 0.80
N GLY A 120 -9.44 -6.17 0.30
CA GLY A 120 -9.06 -5.95 -1.10
C GLY A 120 -9.56 -4.59 -1.61
N PRO A 121 -8.79 -3.90 -2.47
CA PRO A 121 -9.18 -2.59 -3.02
C PRO A 121 -10.58 -2.53 -3.62
N SER A 122 -10.90 -3.46 -4.54
CA SER A 122 -12.22 -3.49 -5.17
C SER A 122 -13.35 -3.75 -4.18
N LEU A 123 -13.12 -4.63 -3.20
CA LEU A 123 -14.13 -4.96 -2.19
C LEU A 123 -14.34 -3.80 -1.21
N CYS A 124 -13.28 -3.04 -0.90
CA CYS A 124 -13.43 -1.78 -0.18
C CYS A 124 -14.33 -0.84 -0.95
N VAL A 125 -14.06 -0.59 -2.24
CA VAL A 125 -14.91 0.29 -3.06
C VAL A 125 -16.37 -0.20 -3.11
N ASP A 126 -16.61 -1.50 -3.33
CA ASP A 126 -17.97 -2.06 -3.30
C ASP A 126 -18.68 -1.83 -1.96
N TYR A 127 -17.94 -2.01 -0.87
CA TYR A 127 -18.46 -1.76 0.46
C TYR A 127 -18.77 -0.27 0.69
N LEU A 128 -17.91 0.64 0.21
CA LEU A 128 -18.13 2.09 0.32
C LEU A 128 -19.40 2.51 -0.41
N LEU A 129 -19.59 2.04 -1.65
CA LEU A 129 -20.80 2.31 -2.45
C LEU A 129 -22.06 1.89 -1.70
N ALA A 130 -22.12 0.62 -1.28
CA ALA A 130 -23.27 0.07 -0.57
C ALA A 130 -23.54 0.79 0.77
N SER A 131 -22.49 1.10 1.53
CA SER A 131 -22.64 1.70 2.86
C SER A 131 -22.94 3.20 2.82
N SER A 132 -22.68 3.87 1.69
CA SER A 132 -22.96 5.29 1.48
C SER A 132 -24.19 5.55 0.63
N ASP A 133 -24.94 4.51 0.23
CA ASP A 133 -26.14 4.61 -0.61
C ASP A 133 -25.88 5.21 -2.00
N HIS A 134 -24.82 4.71 -2.67
CA HIS A 134 -24.45 5.12 -4.03
C HIS A 134 -24.42 3.91 -4.97
N ASP A 135 -25.06 4.03 -6.14
CA ASP A 135 -25.19 2.94 -7.12
C ASP A 135 -23.88 2.61 -7.83
N ASP A 136 -23.02 3.62 -8.03
CA ASP A 136 -21.78 3.47 -8.77
C ASP A 136 -20.68 4.44 -8.33
N VAL A 137 -19.45 4.16 -8.79
CA VAL A 137 -18.27 4.98 -8.49
C VAL A 137 -18.46 6.44 -8.91
N LYS A 138 -19.18 6.69 -10.00
CA LYS A 138 -19.37 8.05 -10.52
C LYS A 138 -20.21 8.88 -9.55
N SER A 139 -21.34 8.35 -9.10
CA SER A 139 -22.23 9.03 -8.14
C SER A 139 -21.51 9.34 -6.82
N LEU A 140 -20.69 8.42 -6.31
CA LEU A 140 -19.90 8.65 -5.10
C LEU A 140 -18.75 9.65 -5.32
N ASP A 141 -18.05 9.59 -6.47
CA ASP A 141 -17.00 10.56 -6.85
C ASP A 141 -17.58 11.98 -6.94
N GLU A 142 -18.78 12.14 -7.49
CA GLU A 142 -19.49 13.43 -7.55
C GLU A 142 -19.85 13.96 -6.17
N ALA A 143 -20.26 13.10 -5.23
CA ALA A 143 -20.63 13.49 -3.87
C ALA A 143 -19.45 13.99 -3.00
N ILE A 144 -18.25 13.48 -3.26
CA ILE A 144 -17.00 13.85 -2.56
C ILE A 144 -16.17 14.90 -3.31
N ALA A 145 -16.51 15.22 -4.56
CA ALA A 145 -15.74 16.12 -5.40
C ALA A 145 -15.52 17.50 -4.77
N GLY A 146 -14.30 18.02 -4.89
CA GLY A 146 -13.91 19.35 -4.40
C GLY A 146 -13.78 19.48 -2.88
N LYS A 147 -14.06 18.42 -2.12
CA LYS A 147 -13.96 18.39 -0.66
C LYS A 147 -12.70 17.66 -0.22
N LYS A 148 -12.16 18.03 0.93
CA LYS A 148 -11.00 17.32 1.51
C LYS A 148 -11.44 15.98 2.09
N ALA A 149 -10.55 14.99 2.06
CA ALA A 149 -10.83 13.65 2.55
C ALA A 149 -11.21 13.60 4.05
N TRP A 150 -10.93 14.65 4.82
CA TRP A 150 -11.33 14.81 6.23
C TRP A 150 -12.48 15.81 6.42
N ASP A 151 -13.18 16.19 5.35
CA ASP A 151 -14.39 17.02 5.45
C ASP A 151 -15.57 16.15 5.93
N PRO A 152 -16.20 16.46 7.08
CA PRO A 152 -17.32 15.68 7.61
C PRO A 152 -18.60 15.77 6.75
N GLN A 153 -18.65 16.65 5.76
CA GLN A 153 -19.74 16.70 4.77
C GLN A 153 -19.56 15.69 3.63
N ASN A 154 -18.48 14.91 3.61
CA ASN A 154 -18.35 13.79 2.69
C ASN A 154 -19.10 12.57 3.21
N PRO A 155 -19.74 11.77 2.34
CA PRO A 155 -20.24 10.45 2.70
C PRO A 155 -19.12 9.48 3.11
N VAL A 156 -17.87 9.76 2.72
CA VAL A 156 -16.66 9.02 3.09
C VAL A 156 -15.61 10.01 3.57
N PHE A 157 -15.22 9.96 4.85
CA PHE A 157 -14.20 10.87 5.38
C PHE A 157 -13.30 10.27 6.47
N LEU A 158 -12.12 10.85 6.61
CA LEU A 158 -11.18 10.56 7.68
C LEU A 158 -11.51 11.40 8.91
N ARG A 159 -11.66 10.73 10.05
CA ARG A 159 -11.85 11.36 11.35
C ARG A 159 -10.67 11.04 12.24
N GLU A 160 -10.14 12.06 12.90
CA GLU A 160 -9.09 11.86 13.90
C GLU A 160 -9.61 11.05 15.09
N LYS A 161 -8.75 10.16 15.60
CA LYS A 161 -9.04 9.28 16.71
C LYS A 161 -8.07 9.56 17.84
N ASN A 162 -8.59 9.64 19.07
CA ASN A 162 -7.74 9.61 20.26
C ASN A 162 -7.05 8.25 20.37
N ILE A 163 -5.73 8.27 20.25
CA ILE A 163 -4.90 7.07 20.33
C ILE A 163 -4.84 6.63 21.80
N GLN A 164 -5.56 5.57 22.13
CA GLN A 164 -5.48 4.92 23.45
C GLN A 164 -4.44 3.80 23.46
N GLU A 165 -4.31 3.09 22.34
CA GLU A 165 -3.34 2.01 22.13
C GLU A 165 -2.85 2.07 20.68
N GLU A 166 -1.53 2.10 20.48
CA GLU A 166 -0.91 2.04 19.16
C GLU A 166 -0.64 0.59 18.77
N ASN A 167 -1.21 0.16 17.64
CA ASN A 167 -0.86 -1.14 17.08
C ASN A 167 0.53 -1.05 16.44
N GLN A 168 1.32 -2.11 16.59
CA GLN A 168 2.56 -2.27 15.84
C GLN A 168 2.26 -2.24 14.34
N ILE A 169 2.99 -1.39 13.63
CA ILE A 169 2.92 -1.29 12.18
C ILE A 169 3.91 -2.24 11.54
N PHE A 170 3.40 -3.03 10.61
CA PHE A 170 4.18 -3.92 9.76
C PHE A 170 4.23 -3.35 8.35
N ARG A 171 5.30 -3.69 7.64
CA ARG A 171 5.54 -3.23 6.26
C ARG A 171 6.01 -4.36 5.36
N SER A 172 5.58 -4.35 4.10
CA SER A 172 6.03 -5.31 3.08
C SER A 172 6.06 -4.69 1.68
N GLY A 173 6.51 -5.45 0.70
CA GLY A 173 6.26 -5.13 -0.71
C GLY A 173 4.76 -5.06 -1.01
N ARG A 174 4.41 -4.28 -2.03
CA ARG A 174 3.03 -4.08 -2.50
C ARG A 174 2.54 -5.27 -3.30
N VAL A 175 1.24 -5.51 -3.29
CA VAL A 175 0.62 -6.68 -3.93
C VAL A 175 0.15 -6.37 -5.35
N GLY A 176 0.40 -7.28 -6.29
CA GLY A 176 -0.15 -7.21 -7.64
C GLY A 176 0.71 -6.41 -8.63
N LEU A 177 1.93 -6.04 -8.23
CA LEU A 177 2.89 -5.39 -9.11
C LEU A 177 3.62 -6.43 -9.99
N THR A 178 4.04 -6.01 -11.18
CA THR A 178 4.68 -6.90 -12.17
C THR A 178 5.84 -6.20 -12.87
N LEU A 179 6.88 -6.95 -13.23
CA LEU A 179 8.03 -6.43 -13.97
C LEU A 179 7.87 -6.58 -15.50
N ARG A 180 6.66 -6.84 -16.00
CA ARG A 180 6.38 -6.96 -17.45
C ARG A 180 6.90 -5.78 -18.28
N LYS A 181 6.91 -4.58 -17.69
CA LYS A 181 7.36 -3.34 -18.35
C LYS A 181 8.77 -2.90 -17.93
N ALA A 182 9.51 -3.72 -17.17
CA ALA A 182 10.80 -3.33 -16.62
C ALA A 182 11.85 -3.04 -17.71
N LYS A 183 11.76 -3.66 -18.89
CA LYS A 183 12.61 -3.31 -20.03
C LYS A 183 12.46 -1.84 -20.47
N SER A 184 11.24 -1.30 -20.40
CA SER A 184 10.95 0.10 -20.76
C SER A 184 11.09 1.06 -19.58
N PHE A 185 10.92 0.55 -18.36
CA PHE A 185 11.03 1.33 -17.13
C PHE A 185 11.90 0.57 -16.13
N PRO A 186 13.24 0.64 -16.25
CA PRO A 186 14.16 -0.13 -15.42
C PRO A 186 13.98 0.09 -13.92
N SER A 187 13.58 1.31 -13.49
CA SER A 187 13.36 1.59 -12.06
C SER A 187 12.24 0.74 -11.44
N LEU A 188 11.35 0.10 -12.22
CA LEU A 188 10.37 -0.84 -11.68
C LEU A 188 11.03 -1.96 -10.85
N THR A 189 12.26 -2.39 -11.18
CA THR A 189 12.99 -3.38 -10.38
C THR A 189 13.35 -2.86 -9.00
N GLU A 190 13.63 -1.56 -8.85
CA GLU A 190 13.87 -0.97 -7.54
C GLU A 190 12.57 -0.89 -6.72
N TYR A 191 11.47 -0.48 -7.34
CA TYR A 191 10.22 -0.16 -6.65
C TYR A 191 9.27 -1.34 -6.41
N ILE A 192 9.52 -2.49 -7.05
CA ILE A 192 8.64 -3.68 -6.99
C ILE A 192 8.45 -4.20 -5.56
N LEU A 193 9.51 -4.16 -4.75
CA LEU A 193 9.52 -4.71 -3.39
C LEU A 193 9.89 -3.70 -2.31
N LYS A 194 9.90 -2.40 -2.63
CA LYS A 194 9.99 -1.37 -1.60
C LYS A 194 8.87 -1.56 -0.57
N PRO A 195 9.16 -1.35 0.73
CA PRO A 195 8.25 -1.65 1.83
C PRO A 195 7.15 -0.57 1.97
N TYR A 196 6.40 -0.34 0.89
CA TYR A 196 5.39 0.72 0.76
C TYR A 196 3.97 0.21 0.98
N ARG A 197 3.81 -1.02 1.44
CA ARG A 197 2.56 -1.55 1.97
C ARG A 197 2.65 -1.56 3.48
N TYR A 198 1.70 -0.90 4.14
CA TYR A 198 1.65 -0.78 5.60
C TYR A 198 0.36 -1.38 6.12
N PHE A 199 0.44 -2.08 7.25
CA PHE A 199 -0.71 -2.72 7.86
C PHE A 199 -0.50 -2.99 9.35
N VAL A 200 -1.62 -3.16 10.04
CA VAL A 200 -1.69 -3.65 11.42
C VAL A 200 -2.31 -5.04 11.41
N GLU A 201 -2.11 -5.80 12.50
CA GLU A 201 -2.70 -7.13 12.69
C GLU A 201 -2.48 -8.09 11.48
N PRO A 202 -1.22 -8.51 11.18
CA PRO A 202 -0.86 -9.23 9.95
C PRO A 202 -1.66 -10.52 9.68
N ARG A 203 -2.24 -11.11 10.72
CA ARG A 203 -3.13 -12.27 10.63
C ARG A 203 -4.43 -11.95 9.89
N LYS A 204 -4.98 -10.73 10.04
CA LYS A 204 -6.20 -10.25 9.37
C LYS A 204 -5.98 -9.94 7.89
N VAL A 205 -4.74 -9.66 7.49
CA VAL A 205 -4.38 -9.37 6.10
C VAL A 205 -4.33 -10.67 5.28
N SER A 206 -5.30 -10.85 4.38
CA SER A 206 -5.49 -12.12 3.65
C SER A 206 -4.65 -12.26 2.38
N LYS A 207 -4.23 -11.16 1.76
CA LYS A 207 -3.45 -11.17 0.50
C LYS A 207 -1.96 -10.97 0.75
N GLY A 208 -1.15 -11.55 -0.14
CA GLY A 208 0.29 -11.32 -0.14
C GLY A 208 1.06 -11.95 1.02
N LYS A 209 0.65 -13.12 1.53
CA LYS A 209 1.36 -13.82 2.62
C LYS A 209 2.86 -14.01 2.37
N PRO A 210 3.35 -14.35 1.16
CA PRO A 210 4.80 -14.42 0.90
C PRO A 210 5.53 -13.10 1.19
N TYR A 211 4.95 -11.95 0.79
CA TYR A 211 5.53 -10.64 1.06
C TYR A 211 5.66 -10.37 2.56
N ILE A 212 4.61 -10.70 3.33
CA ILE A 212 4.56 -10.48 4.79
C ILE A 212 5.58 -11.38 5.49
N VAL A 213 5.56 -12.68 5.20
CA VAL A 213 6.48 -13.67 5.79
C VAL A 213 7.94 -13.29 5.52
N LEU A 214 8.29 -13.00 4.27
CA LEU A 214 9.66 -12.64 3.92
C LEU A 214 10.07 -11.28 4.50
N SER A 215 9.16 -10.32 4.62
CA SER A 215 9.46 -9.04 5.29
C SER A 215 9.77 -9.21 6.78
N MET A 216 9.11 -10.13 7.47
CA MET A 216 9.37 -10.44 8.88
C MET A 216 10.66 -11.24 9.06
N TYR A 217 10.91 -12.20 8.17
CA TYR A 217 12.17 -12.94 8.15
C TYR A 217 13.39 -12.00 7.97
N LEU A 218 13.30 -11.05 7.04
CA LEU A 218 14.35 -10.04 6.83
C LEU A 218 14.55 -9.08 8.00
N GLN A 219 13.57 -8.98 8.91
CA GLN A 219 13.69 -8.23 10.17
C GLN A 219 14.25 -9.09 11.32
N GLY A 220 14.62 -10.35 11.05
CA GLY A 220 15.21 -11.25 12.03
C GLY A 220 14.20 -11.96 12.94
N LEU A 221 12.91 -11.92 12.63
CA LEU A 221 11.90 -12.65 13.43
C LEU A 221 12.10 -14.16 13.28
N SER A 222 11.87 -14.88 14.39
CA SER A 222 11.91 -16.34 14.38
C SER A 222 10.76 -16.93 13.57
N GLN A 223 10.89 -18.18 13.10
CA GLN A 223 9.80 -18.84 12.38
C GLN A 223 8.52 -18.96 13.22
N GLU A 224 8.66 -19.16 14.54
CA GLU A 224 7.50 -19.25 15.42
C GLU A 224 6.82 -17.88 15.55
N ASP A 225 7.57 -16.78 15.69
CA ASP A 225 7.00 -15.43 15.71
C ASP A 225 6.29 -15.11 14.39
N ILE A 226 6.89 -15.46 13.26
CA ILE A 226 6.28 -15.28 11.93
C ILE A 226 4.97 -16.06 11.83
N LYS A 227 4.94 -17.30 12.29
CA LYS A 227 3.73 -18.12 12.31
C LYS A 227 2.65 -17.51 13.19
N GLN A 228 2.99 -17.05 14.39
CA GLN A 228 2.04 -16.42 15.30
C GLN A 228 1.45 -15.13 14.70
N ASN A 229 2.31 -14.27 14.13
CA ASN A 229 1.88 -13.01 13.54
C ASN A 229 1.06 -13.18 12.26
N THR A 230 1.41 -14.14 11.40
CA THR A 230 0.81 -14.27 10.07
C THR A 230 -0.29 -15.31 9.98
N GLY A 231 -0.31 -16.29 10.89
CA GLY A 231 -1.13 -17.50 10.81
C GLY A 231 -0.67 -18.48 9.71
N SER A 232 0.52 -18.30 9.14
CA SER A 232 1.02 -19.15 8.06
C SER A 232 1.61 -20.46 8.62
N PRO A 233 1.38 -21.63 7.99
CA PRO A 233 1.99 -22.89 8.44
C PRO A 233 3.52 -22.88 8.30
N ASN A 234 4.23 -23.55 9.21
CA ASN A 234 5.70 -23.68 9.18
C ASN A 234 6.23 -24.14 7.82
N SER A 235 5.60 -25.17 7.24
CA SER A 235 5.98 -25.69 5.92
C SER A 235 5.88 -24.65 4.80
N SER A 236 4.96 -23.69 4.90
CA SER A 236 4.87 -22.59 3.94
C SER A 236 5.93 -21.53 4.19
N ILE A 237 6.20 -21.21 5.46
CA ILE A 237 7.26 -20.28 5.86
C ILE A 237 8.63 -20.78 5.38
N GLU A 238 8.98 -22.02 5.71
CA GLU A 238 10.23 -22.67 5.27
C GLU A 238 10.35 -22.67 3.75
N ARG A 239 9.30 -23.04 3.02
CA ARG A 239 9.31 -23.03 1.56
C ARG A 239 9.57 -21.62 1.00
N TYR A 240 8.93 -20.59 1.55
CA TYR A 240 9.14 -19.22 1.08
C TYR A 240 10.58 -18.75 1.33
N ILE A 241 11.13 -19.05 2.51
CA ILE A 241 12.53 -18.72 2.86
C ILE A 241 13.49 -19.46 1.93
N ASN A 242 13.27 -20.76 1.68
CA ASN A 242 14.13 -21.53 0.78
C ASN A 242 14.11 -20.99 -0.66
N ASP A 243 12.93 -20.68 -1.20
CA ASP A 243 12.81 -20.07 -2.53
C ASP A 243 13.45 -18.67 -2.58
N PHE A 244 13.37 -17.90 -1.49
CA PHE A 244 14.07 -16.63 -1.33
C PHE A 244 15.59 -16.78 -1.35
N GLU A 245 16.16 -17.73 -0.60
CA GLU A 245 17.61 -17.98 -0.58
C GLU A 245 18.13 -18.46 -1.95
N VAL A 246 17.32 -19.22 -2.71
CA VAL A 246 17.63 -19.55 -4.11
C VAL A 246 17.66 -18.30 -4.98
N GLY A 247 16.67 -17.40 -4.82
CA GLY A 247 16.61 -16.15 -5.57
C GLY A 247 17.79 -15.21 -5.34
N LYS A 248 18.41 -15.27 -4.14
CA LYS A 248 19.64 -14.53 -3.82
C LYS A 248 20.86 -14.95 -4.64
N GLN A 249 20.78 -16.04 -5.40
CA GLN A 249 21.86 -16.49 -6.27
C GLN A 249 21.63 -16.08 -7.73
N GLU A 250 20.50 -15.42 -8.05
CA GLU A 250 20.21 -14.97 -9.41
C GLU A 250 20.89 -13.63 -9.69
N GLU A 251 21.50 -13.51 -10.87
CA GLU A 251 22.32 -12.35 -11.26
C GLU A 251 21.50 -11.13 -11.69
N ASP A 252 20.29 -11.34 -12.19
CA ASP A 252 19.46 -10.27 -12.74
C ASP A 252 17.95 -10.55 -12.60
N PHE A 253 17.15 -9.57 -13.05
CA PHE A 253 15.69 -9.64 -12.97
C PHE A 253 15.01 -10.22 -14.22
N SER A 254 15.78 -10.63 -15.24
CA SER A 254 15.27 -11.06 -16.53
C SER A 254 14.22 -12.19 -16.44
N PRO A 255 14.37 -13.21 -15.54
CA PRO A 255 13.35 -14.25 -15.36
C PRO A 255 11.98 -13.73 -14.91
N TYR A 256 11.93 -12.53 -14.33
CA TYR A 256 10.73 -11.97 -13.70
C TYR A 256 9.98 -10.97 -14.59
N PHE A 257 10.44 -10.71 -15.82
CA PHE A 257 9.81 -9.78 -16.76
C PHE A 257 8.53 -10.34 -17.42
N VAL A 258 7.75 -11.06 -16.64
CA VAL A 258 6.53 -11.76 -17.03
C VAL A 258 5.28 -11.05 -16.49
N LYS A 259 4.12 -11.42 -17.01
CA LYS A 259 2.83 -10.82 -16.62
C LYS A 259 2.40 -11.25 -15.21
N ASN A 260 2.64 -12.51 -14.83
CA ASN A 260 2.20 -13.07 -13.56
C ASN A 260 3.32 -13.90 -12.95
N LEU A 261 3.54 -13.75 -11.65
CA LEU A 261 4.46 -14.57 -10.88
C LEU A 261 3.66 -15.55 -10.02
N ASN A 262 4.01 -16.82 -10.09
CA ASN A 262 3.54 -17.77 -9.08
C ASN A 262 4.31 -17.53 -7.76
N THR A 263 3.86 -18.16 -6.67
CA THR A 263 4.44 -17.96 -5.34
C THR A 263 5.94 -18.24 -5.27
N LYS A 264 6.43 -19.28 -5.95
CA LYS A 264 7.85 -19.64 -5.98
C LYS A 264 8.68 -18.57 -6.68
N ALA A 265 8.27 -18.16 -7.88
CA ALA A 265 8.94 -17.10 -8.62
C ALA A 265 8.91 -15.76 -7.88
N LEU A 266 7.81 -15.47 -7.15
CA LEU A 266 7.74 -14.29 -6.29
C LEU A 266 8.76 -14.35 -5.14
N CYS A 267 8.87 -15.48 -4.45
CA CYS A 267 9.84 -15.61 -3.35
C CYS A 267 11.28 -15.48 -3.87
N LYS A 268 11.59 -16.07 -5.02
CA LYS A 268 12.90 -15.89 -5.68
C LYS A 268 13.15 -14.43 -6.07
N LEU A 269 12.16 -13.75 -6.64
CA LEU A 269 12.26 -12.30 -6.94
C LEU A 269 12.59 -11.48 -5.68
N HIS A 270 12.04 -11.83 -4.52
CA HIS A 270 12.43 -11.19 -3.26
C HIS A 270 13.92 -11.39 -2.94
N GLY A 271 14.44 -12.60 -3.15
CA GLY A 271 15.85 -12.91 -2.97
C GLY A 271 16.76 -12.09 -3.88
N THR A 272 16.43 -12.05 -5.17
CA THR A 272 17.14 -11.24 -6.17
C THR A 272 17.10 -9.76 -5.78
N TRP A 273 15.91 -9.23 -5.46
CA TRP A 273 15.77 -7.84 -5.07
C TRP A 273 16.58 -7.48 -3.82
N TYR A 274 16.59 -8.35 -2.82
CA TYR A 274 17.38 -8.17 -1.60
C TYR A 274 18.88 -8.01 -1.92
N GLN A 275 19.43 -8.86 -2.81
CA GLN A 275 20.85 -8.77 -3.17
C GLN A 275 21.20 -7.49 -3.92
N HIS A 276 20.32 -7.02 -4.79
CA HIS A 276 20.62 -5.84 -5.59
C HIS A 276 20.44 -4.52 -4.82
N PHE A 277 19.54 -4.48 -3.84
CA PHE A 277 19.11 -3.21 -3.23
C PHE A 277 19.31 -3.10 -1.72
N LEU A 278 19.50 -4.20 -0.98
CA LEU A 278 19.62 -4.17 0.48
C LEU A 278 20.90 -4.79 1.04
N SER A 279 21.44 -5.86 0.46
CA SER A 279 22.62 -6.56 1.02
C SER A 279 23.88 -5.67 1.11
N ASN A 280 23.96 -4.65 0.25
CA ASN A 280 25.06 -3.67 0.23
C ASN A 280 24.87 -2.49 1.20
N VAL A 281 23.73 -2.38 1.89
CA VAL A 281 23.45 -1.27 2.84
C VAL A 281 23.90 -1.61 4.26
N SER A 282 24.04 -2.89 4.59
CA SER A 282 24.52 -3.38 5.89
C SER A 282 26.05 -3.49 6.03
N ALA A 283 26.81 -2.95 5.06
CA ALA A 283 28.28 -2.94 5.06
C ALA A 283 28.90 -1.54 5.23
N GLN A 284 28.12 -0.53 5.65
CA GLN A 284 28.58 0.80 6.02
C GLN A 284 28.08 1.21 7.39
#